data_AF-A0A8H5H7L9-F1
#
_entry.id   AF-A0A8H5H7L9-F1
#
_cell.length_a   1.000
_cell.length_b   1.000
_cell.length_c   1.000
_cell.angle_alpha   90.00
_cell.angle_beta   90.00
_cell.angle_gamma   90.00
#
_symmetry.space_group_name_H-M   'P 1'
#
loop_
_entity.id
_entity.type
_entity.pdbx_description
1 polymer ?
#
loop_
_entity_poly.entity_id
_entity_poly.type
_entity_poly.pdbx_seq_one_letter_code
_entity_poly.pdbx_strand_id
1 'polypeptide(L)'
;MPALDLVHWYTQHPSCPAPPPLERTTHVSLIGNGNVSLDIARMLLTPVSVLEKYDVPAPVLAVLARSQVKHVSIFGRRGPLEAAFTTKELREMVHLPDSSMVPLPPALLDPSPPTTTTTTTTTPRPTTPTRQQSRILKLLRQGSINPFGSTPKTWSLDFFRSPTGLTLPAPTSSTSSSSSSSSSSFPQAELTLAHTALDPTHARAIPTGATSKVRTSLVVTSLGFHAEPQAPFHDPALAHMRTTPGGRVVAPPSPSPSSSSSSSSFPSSPSTGGGGGGGGGHGTGTPLKNVYASGWAATGAKGVLASTMMDAYAVADAILSDWLHLQPEVHTTPLLLTPAPSPSPSPSPSPSPSPSPSPSPSPSPSPSPSPSPSPSPSPAPAPEPLGNAKAKAKVQVLLNASEDLDMEALPGEVVEGLREGVVLEYGEWKRVDREEVRRGEVLGKERERMGWEEARAFLDGRRRK
;
A
#
# COMPACT_ATOMS: atom_id res chain seq x y z
N MET A 1 0.85 8.70 -15.93
CA MET A 1 1.60 7.49 -15.53
C MET A 1 1.06 7.01 -14.18
N PRO A 2 0.82 5.71 -13.98
CA PRO A 2 0.51 5.15 -12.66
C PRO A 2 1.65 5.37 -11.66
N ALA A 3 1.33 5.61 -10.39
CA ALA A 3 2.34 5.70 -9.32
C ALA A 3 3.17 4.42 -9.21
N LEU A 4 2.53 3.25 -9.38
CA LEU A 4 3.18 1.95 -9.29
C LEU A 4 4.34 1.80 -10.28
N ASP A 5 4.18 2.26 -11.52
CA ASP A 5 5.26 2.22 -12.53
C ASP A 5 6.48 3.00 -12.06
N LEU A 6 6.26 4.16 -11.44
CA LEU A 6 7.35 4.98 -10.92
C LEU A 6 8.03 4.31 -9.71
N VAL A 7 7.25 3.70 -8.81
CA VAL A 7 7.77 2.91 -7.68
C VAL A 7 8.57 1.71 -8.17
N HIS A 8 8.01 0.94 -9.09
CA HIS A 8 8.66 -0.21 -9.72
C HIS A 8 9.97 0.19 -10.40
N TRP A 9 9.99 1.32 -11.08
CA TRP A 9 11.22 1.86 -11.67
C TRP A 9 12.30 2.14 -10.61
N TYR A 10 12.01 2.94 -9.59
CA TYR A 10 13.05 3.32 -8.62
C TYR A 10 13.43 2.21 -7.64
N THR A 11 12.64 1.12 -7.56
CA THR A 11 12.92 -0.07 -6.74
C THR A 11 13.50 -1.24 -7.55
N GLN A 12 13.67 -1.08 -8.87
CA GLN A 12 14.09 -2.14 -9.80
C GLN A 12 13.18 -3.38 -9.76
N HIS A 13 11.88 -3.18 -9.70
CA HIS A 13 10.92 -4.27 -9.82
C HIS A 13 11.07 -4.98 -11.19
N PRO A 14 10.94 -6.33 -11.27
CA PRO A 14 11.13 -7.10 -12.51
C PRO A 14 10.29 -6.65 -13.71
N SER A 15 9.14 -6.01 -13.49
CA SER A 15 8.33 -5.42 -14.57
C SER A 15 9.07 -4.30 -15.33
N CYS A 16 10.17 -3.78 -14.76
CA CYS A 16 11.15 -2.86 -15.34
C CYS A 16 10.54 -1.77 -16.25
N PRO A 17 9.62 -0.93 -15.74
CA PRO A 17 9.01 0.13 -16.54
C PRO A 17 10.08 1.13 -17.01
N ALA A 18 9.81 1.77 -18.14
CA ALA A 18 10.72 2.75 -18.72
C ALA A 18 10.98 3.92 -17.74
N PRO A 19 12.21 4.45 -17.67
CA PRO A 19 12.51 5.60 -16.83
C PRO A 19 11.61 6.81 -17.18
N PRO A 20 11.11 7.55 -16.17
CA PRO A 20 10.39 8.79 -16.39
C PRO A 20 11.30 9.84 -17.06
N PRO A 21 10.78 10.72 -17.92
CA PRO A 21 11.56 11.73 -18.64
C PRO A 21 11.88 12.94 -17.74
N LEU A 22 12.62 12.73 -16.65
CA LEU A 22 12.86 13.74 -15.62
C LEU A 22 13.71 14.92 -16.11
N GLU A 23 14.53 14.73 -17.14
CA GLU A 23 15.32 15.81 -17.77
C GLU A 23 14.45 16.87 -18.46
N ARG A 24 13.20 16.53 -18.77
CA ARG A 24 12.21 17.41 -19.42
C ARG A 24 11.03 17.74 -18.50
N THR A 25 11.11 17.34 -17.24
CA THR A 25 10.02 17.46 -16.27
C THR A 25 10.37 18.51 -15.23
N THR A 26 9.66 19.63 -15.22
CA THR A 26 9.87 20.70 -14.22
C THR A 26 8.81 20.68 -13.12
N HIS A 27 7.58 20.25 -13.44
CA HIS A 27 6.48 20.13 -12.51
C HIS A 27 5.84 18.74 -12.57
N VAL A 28 5.63 18.11 -11.40
CA VAL A 28 4.94 16.82 -11.26
C VAL A 28 3.66 16.98 -10.46
N SER A 29 2.54 16.52 -11.02
CA SER A 29 1.24 16.50 -10.37
C SER A 29 0.89 15.09 -9.90
N LEU A 30 0.90 14.86 -8.59
CA LEU A 30 0.51 13.62 -7.94
C LEU A 30 -0.97 13.65 -7.59
N ILE A 31 -1.75 12.71 -8.12
CA ILE A 31 -3.18 12.59 -7.83
C ILE A 31 -3.38 11.56 -6.71
N GLY A 32 -3.78 12.01 -5.54
CA GLY A 32 -3.95 11.20 -4.34
C GLY A 32 -3.04 11.67 -3.20
N ASN A 33 -3.55 11.68 -1.97
CA ASN A 33 -2.86 12.17 -0.77
C ASN A 33 -2.59 11.04 0.24
N GLY A 34 -2.03 9.93 -0.26
CA GLY A 34 -1.55 8.79 0.55
C GLY A 34 -0.02 8.80 0.71
N ASN A 35 0.50 7.84 1.47
CA ASN A 35 1.95 7.70 1.69
C ASN A 35 2.72 7.52 0.38
N VAL A 36 2.20 6.77 -0.59
CA VAL A 36 2.86 6.54 -1.89
C VAL A 36 3.15 7.86 -2.63
N SER A 37 2.22 8.82 -2.61
CA SER A 37 2.48 10.15 -3.17
C SER A 37 3.60 10.88 -2.43
N LEU A 38 3.66 10.76 -1.09
CA LEU A 38 4.75 11.35 -0.32
C LEU A 38 6.08 10.67 -0.63
N ASP A 39 6.11 9.35 -0.79
CA ASP A 39 7.33 8.60 -1.14
C ASP A 39 7.87 9.01 -2.50
N ILE A 40 7.00 9.13 -3.49
CA ILE A 40 7.36 9.64 -4.82
C ILE A 40 7.88 11.07 -4.74
N ALA A 41 7.19 11.95 -3.98
CA ALA A 41 7.64 13.31 -3.79
C ALA A 41 9.03 13.36 -3.11
N ARG A 42 9.26 12.56 -2.07
CA ARG A 42 10.57 12.44 -1.40
C ARG A 42 11.63 11.98 -2.39
N MET A 43 11.36 10.94 -3.20
CA MET A 43 12.32 10.43 -4.18
C MET A 43 12.73 11.49 -5.21
N LEU A 44 11.79 12.31 -5.69
CA LEU A 44 12.05 13.33 -6.71
C LEU A 44 12.69 14.61 -6.14
N LEU A 45 12.40 14.94 -4.88
CA LEU A 45 12.82 16.19 -4.25
C LEU A 45 14.15 16.04 -3.50
N THR A 46 14.43 14.86 -2.94
CA THR A 46 15.66 14.61 -2.17
C THR A 46 16.91 14.74 -3.05
N PRO A 47 17.99 15.39 -2.57
CA PRO A 47 19.25 15.45 -3.29
C PRO A 47 19.86 14.06 -3.53
N VAL A 48 20.48 13.86 -4.69
CA VAL A 48 21.11 12.58 -5.04
C VAL A 48 22.21 12.20 -4.03
N SER A 49 22.96 13.17 -3.51
CA SER A 49 23.99 12.96 -2.47
C SER A 49 23.44 12.46 -1.13
N VAL A 50 22.14 12.58 -0.89
CA VAL A 50 21.47 11.98 0.26
C VAL A 50 21.02 10.56 -0.09
N LEU A 51 20.45 10.37 -1.29
CA LEU A 51 19.94 9.08 -1.77
C LEU A 51 21.05 8.05 -2.03
N GLU A 52 22.26 8.49 -2.40
CA GLU A 52 23.38 7.64 -2.77
C GLU A 52 23.86 6.71 -1.64
N LYS A 53 23.45 6.96 -0.39
CA LYS A 53 23.82 6.15 0.78
C LYS A 53 22.85 5.00 1.04
N TYR A 54 21.68 5.02 0.41
CA TYR A 54 20.60 4.05 0.58
C TYR A 54 20.57 3.04 -0.56
N ASP A 55 19.65 2.08 -0.54
CA ASP A 55 19.53 1.02 -1.54
C ASP A 55 18.93 1.45 -2.89
N VAL A 56 18.91 2.76 -3.19
CA VAL A 56 18.42 3.29 -4.47
C VAL A 56 19.38 2.85 -5.60
N PRO A 57 18.91 2.12 -6.64
CA PRO A 57 19.82 1.55 -7.63
C PRO A 57 20.59 2.59 -8.45
N ALA A 58 21.83 2.27 -8.84
CA ALA A 58 22.70 3.18 -9.57
C ALA A 58 22.10 3.72 -10.89
N PRO A 59 21.38 2.92 -11.73
CA PRO A 59 20.69 3.44 -12.90
C PRO A 59 19.61 4.47 -12.58
N VAL A 60 18.96 4.35 -11.42
CA VAL A 60 17.92 5.28 -10.95
C VAL A 60 18.56 6.58 -10.50
N LEU A 61 19.64 6.50 -9.69
CA LEU A 61 20.43 7.67 -9.28
C LEU A 61 20.94 8.46 -10.49
N ALA A 62 21.39 7.78 -11.55
CA ALA A 62 21.86 8.42 -12.78
C ALA A 62 20.77 9.26 -13.48
N VAL A 63 19.50 8.82 -13.46
CA VAL A 63 18.37 9.58 -14.00
C VAL A 63 17.99 10.73 -13.06
N LEU A 64 17.94 10.47 -11.75
CA LEU A 64 17.65 11.50 -10.74
C LEU A 64 18.68 12.64 -10.77
N ALA A 65 19.95 12.34 -11.04
CA ALA A 65 21.03 13.32 -11.18
C ALA A 65 20.81 14.31 -12.34
N ARG A 66 20.06 13.92 -13.37
CA ARG A 66 19.71 14.77 -14.51
C ARG A 66 18.33 15.41 -14.40
N SER A 67 17.60 15.11 -13.32
CA SER A 67 16.23 15.58 -13.09
C SER A 67 16.14 17.12 -13.08
N GLN A 68 15.18 17.65 -13.83
CA GLN A 68 14.84 19.07 -13.83
C GLN A 68 13.64 19.41 -12.94
N VAL A 69 13.17 18.46 -12.11
CA VAL A 69 11.99 18.65 -11.26
C VAL A 69 12.27 19.75 -10.23
N LYS A 70 11.42 20.80 -10.26
CA LYS A 70 11.48 21.94 -9.33
C LYS A 70 10.27 21.99 -8.40
N HIS A 71 9.11 21.52 -8.86
CA HIS A 71 7.90 21.53 -8.05
C HIS A 71 7.15 20.20 -8.12
N VAL A 72 6.58 19.78 -6.99
CA VAL A 72 5.67 18.64 -6.90
C VAL A 72 4.37 19.06 -6.20
N SER A 73 3.24 19.02 -6.89
CA SER A 73 1.92 19.25 -6.31
C SER A 73 1.20 17.94 -6.03
N ILE A 74 0.63 17.82 -4.83
CA ILE A 74 -0.12 16.63 -4.41
C ILE A 74 -1.60 17.00 -4.24
N PHE A 75 -2.45 16.47 -5.11
CA PHE A 75 -3.87 16.80 -5.17
C PHE A 75 -4.72 15.78 -4.41
N GLY A 76 -5.51 16.28 -3.46
CA GLY A 76 -6.48 15.49 -2.70
C GLY A 76 -7.90 15.93 -2.98
N ARG A 77 -8.79 15.00 -3.33
CA ARG A 77 -10.22 15.29 -3.57
C ARG A 77 -11.01 15.67 -2.31
N ARG A 78 -10.44 15.48 -1.12
CA ARG A 78 -11.03 15.80 0.20
C ARG A 78 -10.09 16.70 1.00
N GLY A 79 -10.49 17.07 2.21
CA GLY A 79 -9.74 17.96 3.09
C GLY A 79 -8.56 17.31 3.79
N PRO A 80 -7.80 18.10 4.58
CA PRO A 80 -6.65 17.63 5.35
C PRO A 80 -6.99 16.54 6.37
N LEU A 81 -8.19 16.58 6.95
CA LEU A 81 -8.67 15.61 7.93
C LEU A 81 -8.93 14.23 7.32
N GLU A 82 -9.18 14.16 6.01
CA GLU A 82 -9.44 12.94 5.25
C GLU A 82 -8.21 12.44 4.47
N ALA A 83 -7.04 13.06 4.68
CA ALA A 83 -5.80 12.62 4.07
C ALA A 83 -5.40 11.23 4.55
N ALA A 84 -4.89 10.41 3.62
CA ALA A 84 -4.52 9.02 3.89
C ALA A 84 -3.06 8.85 4.33
N PHE A 85 -2.23 9.89 4.16
CA PHE A 85 -0.85 9.84 4.62
C PHE A 85 -0.76 9.84 6.16
N THR A 86 0.31 9.26 6.69
CA THR A 86 0.55 9.23 8.14
C THR A 86 1.35 10.45 8.61
N THR A 87 1.32 10.70 9.93
CA THR A 87 2.12 11.79 10.54
C THR A 87 3.62 11.59 10.34
N LYS A 88 4.11 10.34 10.29
CA LYS A 88 5.53 10.02 10.08
C LYS A 88 5.97 10.49 8.70
N GLU A 89 5.25 10.07 7.66
CA GLU A 89 5.65 10.40 6.29
C GLU A 89 5.49 11.89 5.97
N LEU A 90 4.46 12.55 6.52
CA LEU A 90 4.36 14.01 6.43
C LEU A 90 5.52 14.70 7.16
N ARG A 91 5.95 14.17 8.32
CA ARG A 91 7.09 14.73 9.07
C ARG A 91 8.37 14.68 8.24
N GLU A 92 8.62 13.57 7.55
CA GLU A 92 9.80 13.44 6.68
C GLU A 92 9.76 14.44 5.52
N MET A 93 8.60 14.63 4.90
CA MET A 93 8.40 15.65 3.85
C MET A 93 8.71 17.08 4.31
N VAL A 94 8.27 17.48 5.51
CA VAL A 94 8.53 18.83 6.04
C VAL A 94 9.98 19.04 6.49
N HIS A 95 10.78 17.98 6.63
CA HIS A 95 12.20 18.04 7.00
C HIS A 95 13.15 17.81 5.81
N LEU A 96 12.65 17.76 4.57
CA LEU A 96 13.50 17.61 3.40
C LEU A 96 14.50 18.78 3.28
N PRO A 97 15.81 18.51 3.08
CA PRO A 97 16.86 19.52 3.22
C PRO A 97 16.80 20.64 2.17
N ASP A 98 16.52 20.29 0.91
CA ASP A 98 16.57 21.25 -0.22
C ASP A 98 15.18 21.55 -0.82
N SER A 99 14.13 21.41 0.00
CA SER A 99 12.77 21.70 -0.43
C SER A 99 11.96 22.41 0.64
N SER A 100 11.01 23.23 0.19
CA SER A 100 10.08 23.95 1.05
C SER A 100 8.63 23.72 0.63
N MET A 101 7.75 23.69 1.61
CA MET A 101 6.31 23.52 1.45
C MET A 101 5.69 24.85 1.06
N VAL A 102 4.82 24.84 0.05
CA VAL A 102 3.93 25.97 -0.24
C VAL A 102 2.95 26.12 0.93
N PRO A 103 2.87 27.29 1.58
CA PRO A 103 2.00 27.50 2.73
C PRO A 103 0.53 27.27 2.37
N LEU A 104 -0.20 26.63 3.27
CA LEU A 104 -1.64 26.39 3.10
C LEU A 104 -2.45 27.58 3.61
N PRO A 105 -3.57 27.91 2.96
CA PRO A 105 -4.53 28.86 3.49
C PRO A 105 -4.97 28.49 4.92
N PRO A 106 -4.95 29.41 5.90
CA PRO A 106 -5.35 29.11 7.28
C PRO A 106 -6.76 28.51 7.40
N ALA A 107 -7.68 28.94 6.52
CA ALA A 107 -9.05 28.42 6.47
C ALA A 107 -9.14 26.91 6.18
N LEU A 108 -8.16 26.31 5.49
CA LEU A 108 -8.12 24.86 5.28
C LEU A 108 -7.67 24.09 6.52
N LEU A 109 -7.01 24.77 7.46
CA LEU A 109 -6.40 24.17 8.64
C LEU A 109 -7.26 24.36 9.88
N ASP A 110 -8.34 25.13 9.81
CA ASP A 110 -9.30 25.30 10.90
C ASP A 110 -10.30 24.11 10.90
N PRO A 111 -10.36 23.31 11.98
CA PRO A 111 -11.36 22.26 12.10
C PRO A 111 -12.78 22.79 12.39
N SER A 112 -12.94 24.09 12.65
CA SER A 112 -14.23 24.71 12.95
C SER A 112 -15.09 24.83 11.67
N PRO A 113 -16.36 24.42 11.68
CA PRO A 113 -17.22 24.63 10.52
C PRO A 113 -17.43 26.14 10.27
N PRO A 114 -17.54 26.60 9.01
CA PRO A 114 -18.02 27.93 8.73
C PRO A 114 -19.43 28.06 9.29
N THR A 115 -19.63 29.02 10.19
CA THR A 115 -20.90 29.29 10.87
C THR A 115 -21.91 29.82 9.84
N THR A 116 -22.60 28.92 9.15
CA THR A 116 -23.79 29.27 8.37
C THR A 116 -25.00 28.56 8.97
N THR A 117 -25.84 29.37 9.58
CA THR A 117 -27.11 29.06 10.23
C THR A 117 -28.07 28.36 9.26
N THR A 118 -28.18 27.03 9.31
CA THR A 118 -29.43 26.35 8.89
C THR A 118 -29.65 25.06 9.67
N THR A 119 -30.71 25.06 10.46
CA THR A 119 -31.29 23.95 11.22
C THR A 119 -31.63 22.79 10.30
N THR A 120 -30.94 21.66 10.39
CA THR A 120 -31.46 20.36 9.93
C THR A 120 -30.99 19.23 10.84
N THR A 121 -31.98 18.47 11.30
CA THR A 121 -31.89 17.35 12.24
C THR A 121 -31.23 16.16 11.56
N THR A 122 -29.90 16.04 11.67
CA THR A 122 -29.19 14.80 11.39
C THR A 122 -27.96 14.77 12.29
N THR A 123 -27.75 13.65 13.00
CA THR A 123 -26.72 13.49 14.03
C THR A 123 -25.36 14.04 13.58
N PRO A 124 -24.84 15.13 14.18
CA PRO A 124 -23.61 15.74 13.71
C PRO A 124 -22.41 14.82 13.98
N ARG A 125 -21.55 14.66 12.96
CA ARG A 125 -20.23 14.01 13.07
C ARG A 125 -19.47 14.64 14.27
N PRO A 126 -18.73 13.86 15.07
CA PRO A 126 -17.90 14.42 16.13
C PRO A 126 -16.97 15.49 15.52
N THR A 127 -17.17 16.72 15.96
CA THR A 127 -16.48 17.93 15.47
C THR A 127 -15.03 17.99 15.94
N THR A 128 -14.66 17.15 16.91
CA THR A 128 -13.31 17.11 17.47
C THR A 128 -12.39 16.21 16.65
N PRO A 129 -11.27 16.72 16.11
CA PRO A 129 -10.31 15.91 15.38
C PRO A 129 -9.69 14.83 16.27
N THR A 130 -9.46 13.64 15.71
CA THR A 130 -8.71 12.58 16.40
C THR A 130 -7.29 13.02 16.72
N ARG A 131 -6.63 12.38 17.70
CA ARG A 131 -5.22 12.67 18.04
C ARG A 131 -4.29 12.63 16.83
N GLN A 132 -4.52 11.69 15.91
CA GLN A 132 -3.73 11.57 14.67
C GLN A 132 -3.98 12.78 13.75
N GLN A 133 -5.24 13.15 13.53
CA GLN A 133 -5.61 14.33 12.74
C GLN A 133 -5.08 15.63 13.34
N SER A 134 -5.16 15.82 14.67
CA SER A 134 -4.61 17.01 15.34
C SER A 134 -3.10 17.14 15.12
N ARG A 135 -2.36 16.03 15.14
CA ARG A 135 -0.91 16.02 14.87
C ARG A 135 -0.61 16.39 13.42
N ILE A 136 -1.39 15.89 12.46
CA ILE A 136 -1.26 16.26 11.05
C ILE A 136 -1.53 17.76 10.86
N LEU A 137 -2.64 18.27 11.38
CA LEU A 137 -2.96 19.70 11.29
C LEU A 137 -1.88 20.57 11.91
N LYS A 138 -1.30 20.16 13.05
CA LYS A 138 -0.17 20.87 13.67
C LYS A 138 1.04 20.96 12.74
N LEU A 139 1.43 19.85 12.10
CA LEU A 139 2.54 19.83 11.15
C LEU A 139 2.25 20.71 9.92
N LEU A 140 1.04 20.62 9.36
CA LEU A 140 0.64 21.43 8.21
C LEU A 140 0.65 22.94 8.52
N ARG A 141 0.26 23.34 9.74
CA ARG A 141 0.35 24.74 10.21
C ARG A 141 1.78 25.20 10.40
N GLN A 142 2.66 24.32 10.89
CA GLN A 142 4.08 24.63 11.08
C GLN A 142 4.80 24.80 9.75
N GLY A 143 4.41 24.04 8.72
CA GLY A 143 5.07 24.04 7.42
C GLY A 143 6.41 23.29 7.43
N SER A 144 7.18 23.44 6.36
CA SER A 144 8.53 22.88 6.24
C SER A 144 9.55 23.60 7.12
N ILE A 145 10.62 22.89 7.50
CA ILE A 145 11.77 23.46 8.20
C ILE A 145 12.42 24.61 7.40
N ASN A 146 12.42 24.48 6.08
CA ASN A 146 12.83 25.53 5.17
C ASN A 146 11.67 26.49 4.88
N PRO A 147 11.84 27.80 5.05
CA PRO A 147 10.83 28.78 4.65
C PRO A 147 10.49 28.67 3.16
N PHE A 148 9.22 28.90 2.80
CA PHE A 148 8.83 28.91 1.39
C PHE A 148 9.62 29.94 0.58
N GLY A 149 10.16 29.50 -0.56
CA GLY A 149 10.99 30.33 -1.44
C GLY A 149 12.47 30.40 -1.06
N SER A 150 12.89 29.77 0.05
CA SER A 150 14.31 29.69 0.45
C SER A 150 15.09 28.58 -0.25
N THR A 151 14.40 27.62 -0.88
CA THR A 151 14.99 26.42 -1.48
C THR A 151 14.74 26.36 -2.98
N PRO A 152 15.61 25.69 -3.76
CA PRO A 152 15.46 25.59 -5.21
C PRO A 152 14.29 24.71 -5.66
N LYS A 153 13.80 23.82 -4.77
CA LYS A 153 12.65 22.96 -5.00
C LYS A 153 11.53 23.27 -4.02
N THR A 154 10.30 23.01 -4.43
CA THR A 154 9.11 23.22 -3.58
C THR A 154 8.10 22.09 -3.75
N TRP A 155 7.17 21.96 -2.79
CA TRP A 155 6.06 21.02 -2.89
C TRP A 155 4.78 21.58 -2.28
N SER A 156 3.61 21.15 -2.75
CA SER A 156 2.31 21.63 -2.28
C SER A 156 1.34 20.50 -1.96
N LEU A 157 0.38 20.80 -1.08
CA LEU A 157 -0.78 19.95 -0.79
C LEU A 157 -2.06 20.68 -1.20
N ASP A 158 -2.65 20.27 -2.31
CA ASP A 158 -3.81 20.91 -2.91
C ASP A 158 -5.06 20.09 -2.58
N PHE A 159 -5.66 20.40 -1.43
CA PHE A 159 -6.90 19.77 -0.97
C PHE A 159 -8.11 20.27 -1.75
N PHE A 160 -9.19 19.49 -1.69
CA PHE A 160 -10.45 19.80 -2.37
C PHE A 160 -10.30 19.99 -3.89
N ARG A 161 -9.47 19.15 -4.53
CA ARG A 161 -9.22 19.14 -5.98
C ARG A 161 -9.39 17.73 -6.54
N SER A 162 -10.21 17.61 -7.59
CA SER A 162 -10.36 16.37 -8.35
C SER A 162 -9.97 16.63 -9.81
N PRO A 163 -9.08 15.83 -10.42
CA PRO A 163 -8.76 15.98 -11.84
C PRO A 163 -9.97 15.62 -12.71
N THR A 164 -10.24 16.44 -13.72
CA THR A 164 -11.35 16.24 -14.67
C THR A 164 -10.91 16.21 -16.13
N GLY A 165 -9.70 16.68 -16.44
CA GLY A 165 -9.19 16.65 -17.80
C GLY A 165 -7.71 17.00 -17.86
N LEU A 166 -7.05 16.54 -18.92
CA LEU A 166 -5.67 16.86 -19.23
C LEU A 166 -5.58 17.33 -20.68
N THR A 167 -5.23 18.60 -20.87
CA THR A 167 -5.04 19.17 -22.21
C THR A 167 -3.56 19.09 -22.55
N LEU A 168 -3.23 18.34 -23.61
CA LEU A 168 -1.87 18.25 -24.11
C LEU A 168 -1.54 19.47 -24.98
N PRO A 169 -0.29 19.94 -24.96
CA PRO A 169 0.14 21.00 -25.86
C PRO A 169 0.04 20.53 -27.31
N ALA A 170 -0.31 21.43 -28.22
CA ALA A 170 -0.38 21.12 -29.64
C ALA A 170 1.00 20.61 -30.14
N PRO A 171 1.04 19.55 -30.97
CA PRO A 171 2.29 19.10 -31.57
C PRO A 171 2.84 20.25 -32.42
N THR A 172 4.03 20.74 -32.09
CA THR A 172 4.71 21.75 -32.89
C THR A 172 5.16 21.10 -34.20
N SER A 173 4.36 21.23 -35.26
CA SER A 173 4.78 20.92 -36.61
C SER A 173 5.76 22.01 -37.07
N SER A 174 7.07 21.81 -36.91
CA SER A 174 8.07 22.43 -37.79
C SER A 174 9.48 21.90 -37.54
N THR A 175 9.95 21.19 -38.56
CA THR A 175 11.30 21.25 -39.10
C THR A 175 11.68 22.73 -39.36
N SER A 176 12.42 23.37 -38.46
CA SER A 176 13.20 24.56 -38.82
C SER A 176 14.35 24.75 -37.83
N SER A 177 15.52 24.39 -38.33
CA SER A 177 16.82 24.82 -37.82
C SER A 177 16.88 26.35 -37.75
N SER A 178 16.82 26.90 -36.54
CA SER A 178 17.44 28.20 -36.27
C SER A 178 17.85 28.28 -34.80
N SER A 179 19.14 28.51 -34.64
CA SER A 179 19.87 28.73 -33.42
C SER A 179 19.46 30.06 -32.77
N SER A 180 18.87 30.00 -31.59
CA SER A 180 18.92 31.07 -30.60
C SER A 180 18.65 30.50 -29.21
N SER A 181 19.69 30.57 -28.39
CA SER A 181 19.70 30.25 -26.97
C SER A 181 18.77 31.18 -26.19
N SER A 182 17.62 30.66 -25.78
CA SER A 182 16.77 31.22 -24.72
C SER A 182 15.93 30.10 -24.10
N SER A 183 16.09 29.88 -22.79
CA SER A 183 15.40 28.92 -21.91
C SER A 183 14.48 27.90 -22.60
N SER A 184 14.95 26.67 -22.74
CA SER A 184 14.19 25.52 -23.28
C SER A 184 13.00 25.15 -22.38
N SER A 185 11.96 25.97 -22.41
CA SER A 185 10.68 25.65 -21.77
C SER A 185 9.99 24.58 -22.62
N PHE A 186 10.11 23.32 -22.22
CA PHE A 186 9.36 22.23 -22.85
C PHE A 186 7.85 22.53 -22.77
N PRO A 187 7.08 22.22 -23.82
CA PRO A 187 5.65 22.45 -23.82
C PRO A 187 5.00 21.64 -22.69
N GLN A 188 4.27 22.32 -21.80
CA GLN A 188 3.61 21.71 -20.64
C GLN A 188 2.14 21.42 -20.95
N ALA A 189 1.64 20.31 -20.41
CA ALA A 189 0.21 20.01 -20.41
C ALA A 189 -0.52 20.87 -19.38
N GLU A 190 -1.83 21.01 -19.52
CA GLU A 190 -2.69 21.71 -18.57
C GLU A 190 -3.65 20.72 -17.92
N LEU A 191 -3.49 20.51 -16.61
CA LEU A 191 -4.37 19.69 -15.80
C LEU A 191 -5.54 20.53 -15.30
N THR A 192 -6.76 20.14 -15.67
CA THR A 192 -8.00 20.75 -15.18
C THR A 192 -8.46 20.03 -13.92
N LEU A 193 -8.74 20.81 -12.88
CA LEU A 193 -9.13 20.35 -11.56
C LEU A 193 -10.49 20.95 -11.18
N ALA A 194 -11.49 20.11 -10.96
CA ALA A 194 -12.73 20.54 -10.30
C ALA A 194 -12.48 20.77 -8.81
N HIS A 195 -13.05 21.86 -8.29
CA HIS A 195 -13.03 22.15 -6.87
C HIS A 195 -14.13 21.34 -6.19
N THR A 196 -13.78 20.70 -5.08
CA THR A 196 -14.71 19.84 -4.34
C THR A 196 -15.03 20.39 -2.97
N ALA A 197 -16.09 19.87 -2.37
CA ALA A 197 -16.42 20.03 -0.96
C ALA A 197 -16.67 18.66 -0.33
N LEU A 198 -16.67 18.59 1.00
CA LEU A 198 -17.00 17.36 1.71
C LEU A 198 -18.51 17.34 1.98
N ASP A 199 -19.18 16.29 1.50
CA ASP A 199 -20.56 16.00 1.88
C ASP A 199 -20.63 15.66 3.38
N PRO A 200 -21.41 16.39 4.18
CA PRO A 200 -21.49 16.17 5.63
C PRO A 200 -22.10 14.81 6.01
N THR A 201 -22.89 14.20 5.12
CA THR A 201 -23.62 12.96 5.41
C THR A 201 -22.78 11.72 5.13
N HIS A 202 -22.10 11.68 3.98
CA HIS A 202 -21.37 10.49 3.53
C HIS A 202 -19.84 10.68 3.49
N ALA A 203 -19.32 11.85 3.88
CA ALA A 203 -17.90 12.20 3.81
C ALA A 203 -17.29 11.96 2.41
N ARG A 204 -18.12 12.12 1.38
CA ARG A 204 -17.74 12.02 -0.04
C ARG A 204 -17.36 13.38 -0.59
N ALA A 205 -16.50 13.39 -1.60
CA ALA A 205 -16.19 14.61 -2.32
C ALA A 205 -17.31 14.92 -3.32
N ILE A 206 -17.88 16.12 -3.25
CA ILE A 206 -18.89 16.62 -4.19
C ILE A 206 -18.34 17.82 -4.97
N PRO A 207 -18.69 17.99 -6.26
CA PRO A 207 -18.23 19.13 -7.04
C PRO A 207 -18.90 20.43 -6.60
N THR A 208 -18.16 21.53 -6.61
CA THR A 208 -18.69 22.88 -6.31
C THR A 208 -19.10 23.65 -7.57
N GLY A 209 -18.79 23.12 -8.75
CA GLY A 209 -18.93 23.81 -10.04
C GLY A 209 -17.73 24.68 -10.42
N ALA A 210 -16.89 25.10 -9.45
CA ALA A 210 -15.67 25.83 -9.74
C ALA A 210 -14.56 24.90 -10.28
N THR A 211 -13.69 25.45 -11.13
CA THR A 211 -12.54 24.73 -11.69
C THR A 211 -11.28 25.58 -11.66
N SER A 212 -10.12 24.93 -11.65
CA SER A 212 -8.81 25.57 -11.82
C SER A 212 -7.95 24.75 -12.77
N LYS A 213 -6.95 25.41 -13.35
CA LYS A 213 -6.01 24.81 -14.30
C LYS A 213 -4.60 24.94 -13.75
N VAL A 214 -3.82 23.87 -13.87
CA VAL A 214 -2.42 23.82 -13.43
C VAL A 214 -1.57 23.29 -14.57
N ARG A 215 -0.51 24.02 -14.95
CA ARG A 215 0.44 23.52 -15.93
C ARG A 215 1.29 22.43 -15.32
N THR A 216 1.54 21.35 -16.04
CA THR A 216 2.26 20.18 -15.53
C THR A 216 3.07 19.51 -16.63
N SER A 217 4.23 18.98 -16.26
CA SER A 217 5.07 18.20 -17.17
C SER A 217 4.77 16.71 -17.06
N LEU A 218 4.34 16.25 -15.88
CA LEU A 218 4.06 14.85 -15.60
C LEU A 218 2.90 14.71 -14.62
N VAL A 219 1.89 13.92 -14.98
CA VAL A 219 0.80 13.53 -14.09
C VAL A 219 1.01 12.09 -13.63
N VAL A 220 1.05 11.90 -12.32
CA VAL A 220 1.21 10.60 -11.66
C VAL A 220 -0.04 10.28 -10.85
N THR A 221 -0.70 9.15 -11.14
CA THR A 221 -1.94 8.76 -10.45
C THR A 221 -1.65 7.76 -9.34
N SER A 222 -1.88 8.18 -8.08
CA SER A 222 -1.70 7.40 -6.86
C SER A 222 -3.04 7.19 -6.15
N LEU A 223 -3.98 6.53 -6.82
CA LEU A 223 -5.38 6.39 -6.40
C LEU A 223 -5.72 5.06 -5.71
N GLY A 224 -4.70 4.29 -5.35
CA GLY A 224 -4.82 2.93 -4.81
C GLY A 224 -4.39 1.88 -5.82
N PHE A 225 -4.14 0.67 -5.31
CA PHE A 225 -3.81 -0.50 -6.12
C PHE A 225 -5.01 -1.46 -6.13
N HIS A 226 -5.13 -2.21 -7.22
CA HIS A 226 -6.17 -3.22 -7.41
C HIS A 226 -5.49 -4.56 -7.66
N ALA A 227 -6.09 -5.63 -7.14
CA ALA A 227 -5.63 -6.97 -7.50
C ALA A 227 -5.75 -7.16 -9.01
N GLU A 228 -4.96 -8.09 -9.56
CA GLU A 228 -4.97 -8.35 -11.00
C GLU A 228 -6.38 -8.76 -11.45
N PRO A 229 -7.01 -8.04 -12.40
CA PRO A 229 -8.40 -8.31 -12.78
C PRO A 229 -8.63 -9.68 -13.40
N GLN A 230 -7.56 -10.31 -13.90
CA GLN A 230 -7.56 -11.65 -14.50
C GLN A 230 -7.31 -12.75 -13.46
N ALA A 231 -6.95 -12.40 -12.23
CA ALA A 231 -6.70 -13.38 -11.19
C ALA A 231 -7.98 -14.17 -10.89
N PRO A 232 -7.87 -15.50 -10.67
CA PRO A 232 -8.98 -16.29 -10.16
C PRO A 232 -9.59 -15.65 -8.91
N PHE A 233 -10.92 -15.70 -8.79
CA PHE A 233 -11.68 -15.16 -7.65
C PHE A 233 -11.58 -13.64 -7.44
N HIS A 234 -11.03 -12.89 -8.41
CA HIS A 234 -11.11 -11.43 -8.41
C HIS A 234 -12.58 -10.99 -8.46
N ASP A 235 -12.97 -10.12 -7.53
CA ASP A 235 -14.30 -9.51 -7.53
C ASP A 235 -14.22 -8.07 -8.07
N PRO A 236 -14.78 -7.77 -9.26
CA PRO A 236 -14.70 -6.43 -9.84
C PRO A 236 -15.35 -5.32 -8.99
N ALA A 237 -16.33 -5.65 -8.14
CA ALA A 237 -16.99 -4.66 -7.28
C ALA A 237 -16.11 -4.28 -6.08
N LEU A 238 -15.29 -5.21 -5.62
CA LEU A 238 -14.35 -5.00 -4.51
C LEU A 238 -12.95 -4.60 -5.00
N ALA A 239 -12.61 -4.96 -6.23
CA ALA A 239 -11.28 -4.88 -6.85
C ALA A 239 -10.18 -5.65 -6.09
N HIS A 240 -10.60 -6.69 -5.37
CA HIS A 240 -9.80 -7.69 -4.66
C HIS A 240 -10.62 -8.98 -4.50
N MET A 241 -10.06 -10.03 -3.89
CA MET A 241 -10.78 -11.29 -3.70
C MET A 241 -11.89 -11.13 -2.67
N ARG A 242 -13.04 -11.74 -2.93
CA ARG A 242 -14.14 -11.77 -1.94
C ARG A 242 -13.84 -12.79 -0.85
N THR A 243 -13.85 -12.34 0.40
CA THR A 243 -13.58 -13.18 1.58
C THR A 243 -14.64 -13.03 2.68
N THR A 244 -14.78 -14.04 3.53
CA THR A 244 -15.51 -13.93 4.80
C THR A 244 -14.65 -13.24 5.86
N PRO A 245 -15.22 -12.82 7.02
CA PRO A 245 -14.42 -12.62 8.22
C PRO A 245 -13.57 -13.87 8.49
N GLY A 246 -12.26 -13.69 8.71
CA GLY A 246 -11.30 -14.78 8.82
C GLY A 246 -10.70 -15.27 7.49
N GLY A 247 -10.94 -14.57 6.37
CA GLY A 247 -10.17 -14.73 5.13
C GLY A 247 -10.55 -15.93 4.25
N ARG A 248 -11.65 -16.63 4.48
CA ARG A 248 -12.09 -17.73 3.60
C ARG A 248 -12.56 -17.15 2.27
N VAL A 249 -12.01 -17.64 1.15
CA VAL A 249 -12.37 -17.14 -0.18
C VAL A 249 -13.77 -17.61 -0.53
N VAL A 250 -14.58 -16.71 -1.06
CA VAL A 250 -15.96 -16.98 -1.48
C VAL A 250 -16.00 -17.05 -2.99
N ALA A 251 -16.69 -18.04 -3.53
CA ALA A 251 -16.89 -18.14 -4.97
C ALA A 251 -17.60 -16.88 -5.50
N PRO A 252 -17.17 -16.33 -6.66
CA PRO A 252 -17.91 -15.25 -7.29
C PRO A 252 -19.35 -15.71 -7.59
N PRO A 253 -20.36 -14.82 -7.47
CA PRO A 253 -21.73 -15.18 -7.79
C PRO A 253 -21.80 -15.70 -9.22
N SER A 254 -22.35 -16.91 -9.40
CA SER A 254 -22.53 -17.48 -10.74
C SER A 254 -23.38 -16.52 -11.58
N PRO A 255 -23.00 -16.20 -12.84
CA PRO A 255 -23.94 -15.57 -13.75
C PRO A 255 -25.12 -16.54 -13.89
N SER A 256 -26.28 -16.15 -13.37
CA SER A 256 -27.52 -16.91 -13.53
C SER A 256 -27.69 -17.24 -15.02
N PRO A 257 -28.02 -18.49 -15.40
CA PRO A 257 -28.33 -18.79 -16.78
C PRO A 257 -29.50 -17.91 -17.19
N SER A 258 -29.30 -17.13 -18.25
CA SER A 258 -30.31 -16.26 -18.82
C SER A 258 -31.57 -17.07 -19.09
N SER A 259 -32.62 -16.86 -18.28
CA SER A 259 -33.97 -17.21 -18.67
C SER A 259 -34.34 -16.29 -19.82
N SER A 260 -34.29 -16.84 -21.02
CA SER A 260 -34.91 -16.25 -22.19
C SER A 260 -36.42 -16.16 -21.97
N SER A 261 -36.92 -14.97 -21.66
CA SER A 261 -38.24 -14.53 -22.12
C SER A 261 -38.36 -13.01 -22.06
N SER A 262 -38.65 -12.48 -23.24
CA SER A 262 -39.00 -11.11 -23.58
C SER A 262 -40.18 -10.56 -22.77
N SER A 263 -40.08 -9.32 -22.28
CA SER A 263 -40.84 -8.18 -22.81
C SER A 263 -40.75 -6.94 -21.89
N SER A 264 -40.82 -5.79 -22.57
CA SER A 264 -40.84 -4.40 -22.13
C SER A 264 -41.63 -4.06 -20.85
N SER A 265 -41.08 -3.15 -20.02
CA SER A 265 -41.64 -1.81 -19.74
C SER A 265 -40.91 -1.11 -18.57
N PHE A 266 -40.47 0.13 -18.78
CA PHE A 266 -40.34 1.17 -17.74
C PHE A 266 -41.61 2.06 -17.80
N PRO A 267 -41.91 3.00 -16.87
CA PRO A 267 -41.24 3.40 -15.61
C PRO A 267 -42.20 3.53 -14.39
N SER A 268 -41.68 3.81 -13.18
CA SER A 268 -42.13 4.90 -12.26
C SER A 268 -41.62 4.77 -10.81
N SER A 269 -40.87 5.80 -10.39
CA SER A 269 -40.68 6.47 -9.08
C SER A 269 -40.54 5.74 -7.72
N PRO A 270 -39.83 6.37 -6.74
CA PRO A 270 -39.33 5.72 -5.53
C PRO A 270 -40.13 6.07 -4.27
N SER A 271 -40.20 5.15 -3.30
CA SER A 271 -40.45 5.51 -1.89
C SER A 271 -39.82 4.53 -0.90
N THR A 272 -39.04 5.14 0.00
CA THR A 272 -38.88 4.84 1.44
C THR A 272 -38.35 3.48 1.94
N GLY A 273 -37.17 3.56 2.56
CA GLY A 273 -37.02 3.15 3.98
C GLY A 273 -36.06 2.00 4.25
N GLY A 274 -34.91 2.29 4.89
CA GLY A 274 -34.10 1.29 5.58
C GLY A 274 -32.60 1.61 5.62
N GLY A 275 -32.16 2.35 6.64
CA GLY A 275 -30.75 2.65 6.89
C GLY A 275 -29.97 1.45 7.46
N GLY A 276 -28.66 1.46 7.24
CA GLY A 276 -27.70 0.53 7.87
C GLY A 276 -26.28 0.84 7.44
N GLY A 277 -25.37 1.03 8.40
CA GLY A 277 -24.06 1.65 8.22
C GLY A 277 -23.02 0.85 7.42
N GLY A 278 -21.94 1.56 7.04
CA GLY A 278 -20.78 0.99 6.36
C GLY A 278 -20.02 0.00 7.24
N GLY A 279 -20.38 -1.29 7.12
CA GLY A 279 -19.53 -2.43 7.42
C GLY A 279 -18.89 -2.93 6.13
N GLY A 280 -17.68 -3.50 6.21
CA GLY A 280 -17.01 -4.15 5.10
C GLY A 280 -17.95 -5.13 4.38
N GLY A 281 -17.76 -5.33 3.08
CA GLY A 281 -18.60 -6.24 2.29
C GLY A 281 -18.41 -7.68 2.75
N HIS A 282 -19.15 -8.10 3.77
CA HIS A 282 -19.25 -9.49 4.20
C HIS A 282 -19.99 -10.24 3.10
N GLY A 283 -19.29 -11.08 2.35
CA GLY A 283 -19.85 -11.77 1.20
C GLY A 283 -20.92 -12.79 1.61
N THR A 284 -22.16 -12.59 1.17
CA THR A 284 -23.18 -13.64 1.11
C THR A 284 -22.81 -14.59 -0.03
N GLY A 285 -22.19 -15.72 0.29
CA GLY A 285 -21.83 -16.76 -0.67
C GLY A 285 -21.19 -17.94 0.02
N THR A 286 -21.14 -19.09 -0.66
CA THR A 286 -20.56 -20.32 -0.12
C THR A 286 -19.03 -20.21 -0.10
N PRO A 287 -18.37 -20.31 1.07
CA PRO A 287 -16.92 -20.35 1.15
C PRO A 287 -16.37 -21.57 0.39
N LEU A 288 -15.25 -21.38 -0.30
CA LEU A 288 -14.52 -22.48 -0.93
C LEU A 288 -13.77 -23.27 0.16
N LYS A 289 -13.94 -24.59 0.13
CA LYS A 289 -13.24 -25.49 1.07
C LYS A 289 -11.73 -25.36 0.87
N ASN A 290 -10.98 -25.19 1.97
CA ASN A 290 -9.52 -25.12 2.00
C ASN A 290 -8.89 -23.97 1.17
N VAL A 291 -9.64 -22.90 0.87
CA VAL A 291 -9.11 -21.74 0.14
C VAL A 291 -9.24 -20.48 0.99
N TYR A 292 -8.10 -19.84 1.27
CA TYR A 292 -8.00 -18.66 2.11
C TYR A 292 -7.19 -17.57 1.41
N ALA A 293 -7.43 -16.32 1.78
CA ALA A 293 -6.65 -15.18 1.36
C ALA A 293 -6.38 -14.26 2.55
N SER A 294 -5.20 -13.67 2.58
CA SER A 294 -4.79 -12.69 3.58
C SER A 294 -4.17 -11.45 2.94
N GLY A 295 -3.99 -10.40 3.72
CA GLY A 295 -3.44 -9.13 3.30
C GLY A 295 -4.27 -8.45 2.23
N TRP A 296 -3.60 -7.70 1.34
CA TRP A 296 -4.29 -6.87 0.34
C TRP A 296 -5.11 -7.65 -0.68
N ALA A 297 -4.80 -8.93 -0.89
CA ALA A 297 -5.63 -9.81 -1.70
C ALA A 297 -7.03 -10.01 -1.08
N ALA A 298 -7.14 -10.01 0.25
CA ALA A 298 -8.39 -10.19 0.99
C ALA A 298 -9.05 -8.87 1.44
N THR A 299 -8.27 -7.84 1.75
CA THR A 299 -8.77 -6.59 2.36
C THR A 299 -8.76 -5.39 1.41
N GLY A 300 -8.20 -5.57 0.21
CA GLY A 300 -7.83 -4.49 -0.70
C GLY A 300 -6.56 -3.75 -0.27
N ALA A 301 -6.02 -2.94 -1.18
CA ALA A 301 -4.72 -2.26 -1.02
C ALA A 301 -4.77 -1.06 -0.06
N LYS A 302 -4.95 -1.33 1.24
CA LYS A 302 -5.04 -0.35 2.31
C LYS A 302 -4.32 -0.85 3.55
N GLY A 303 -3.89 0.08 4.40
CA GLY A 303 -3.21 -0.25 5.66
C GLY A 303 -1.69 -0.33 5.53
N VAL A 304 -1.04 -0.53 6.66
CA VAL A 304 0.42 -0.67 6.80
C VAL A 304 0.79 -2.13 7.08
N LEU A 305 2.08 -2.46 7.07
CA LEU A 305 2.56 -3.82 7.33
C LEU A 305 1.98 -4.45 8.61
N ALA A 306 1.85 -3.66 9.68
CA ALA A 306 1.27 -4.15 10.93
C ALA A 306 -0.20 -4.59 10.78
N SER A 307 -1.02 -3.88 10.00
CA SER A 307 -2.40 -4.32 9.75
C SER A 307 -2.45 -5.60 8.90
N THR A 308 -1.56 -5.72 7.91
CA THR A 308 -1.43 -6.94 7.09
C THR A 308 -0.99 -8.14 7.94
N MET A 309 -0.07 -7.92 8.89
CA MET A 309 0.39 -8.96 9.81
C MET A 309 -0.74 -9.48 10.71
N MET A 310 -1.52 -8.58 11.31
CA MET A 310 -2.63 -8.99 12.19
C MET A 310 -3.74 -9.69 11.42
N ASP A 311 -4.02 -9.25 10.19
CA ASP A 311 -4.93 -9.95 9.28
C ASP A 311 -4.45 -11.36 8.98
N ALA A 312 -3.17 -11.54 8.63
CA ALA A 312 -2.60 -12.85 8.36
C ALA A 312 -2.67 -13.80 9.57
N TYR A 313 -2.47 -13.31 10.79
CA TYR A 313 -2.66 -14.13 12.00
C TYR A 313 -4.11 -14.58 12.18
N ALA A 314 -5.08 -13.69 11.95
CA ALA A 314 -6.49 -14.05 12.02
C ALA A 314 -6.88 -15.10 10.96
N VAL A 315 -6.27 -15.05 9.77
CA VAL A 315 -6.46 -16.07 8.74
C VAL A 315 -5.80 -17.40 9.13
N ALA A 316 -4.62 -17.37 9.75
CA ALA A 316 -3.97 -18.58 10.26
C ALA A 316 -4.81 -19.27 11.36
N ASP A 317 -5.39 -18.50 12.28
CA ASP A 317 -6.32 -19.03 13.29
C ASP A 317 -7.55 -19.68 12.64
N ALA A 318 -8.07 -19.10 11.55
CA ALA A 318 -9.17 -19.68 10.80
C ALA A 318 -8.80 -21.01 10.12
N ILE A 319 -7.60 -21.10 9.53
CA ILE A 319 -7.08 -22.34 8.93
C ILE A 319 -6.94 -23.44 10.00
N LEU A 320 -6.33 -23.11 11.15
CA LEU A 320 -6.14 -24.06 12.25
C LEU A 320 -7.47 -24.54 12.82
N SER A 321 -8.43 -23.62 13.01
CA SER A 321 -9.77 -23.95 13.46
C SER A 321 -10.46 -24.91 12.48
N ASP A 322 -10.42 -24.63 11.18
CA ASP A 322 -11.07 -25.49 10.18
C ASP A 322 -10.42 -26.88 10.13
N TRP A 323 -9.09 -26.95 10.22
CA TRP A 323 -8.37 -28.23 10.26
C TRP A 323 -8.72 -29.07 11.48
N LEU A 324 -8.81 -28.45 12.67
CA LEU A 324 -9.20 -29.15 13.90
C LEU A 324 -10.62 -29.72 13.84
N HIS A 325 -11.56 -29.00 13.22
CA HIS A 325 -12.95 -29.48 13.04
C HIS A 325 -13.08 -30.57 11.96
N LEU A 326 -12.08 -30.72 11.08
CA LEU A 326 -12.01 -31.77 10.07
C LEU A 326 -11.36 -33.06 10.59
N GLN A 327 -10.71 -33.02 11.76
CA GLN A 327 -10.25 -34.24 12.40
C GLN A 327 -11.48 -35.03 12.85
N PRO A 328 -11.62 -36.33 12.47
CA PRO A 328 -12.65 -37.16 13.07
C PRO A 328 -12.49 -37.08 14.59
N GLU A 329 -13.59 -36.98 15.34
CA GLU A 329 -13.50 -37.09 16.80
C GLU A 329 -12.72 -38.35 17.10
N VAL A 330 -11.47 -38.17 17.56
CA VAL A 330 -10.76 -39.26 18.21
C VAL A 330 -11.64 -39.52 19.42
N HIS A 331 -12.41 -40.61 19.36
CA HIS A 331 -12.98 -41.21 20.53
C HIS A 331 -11.79 -41.52 21.45
N THR A 332 -11.38 -40.55 22.25
CA THR A 332 -10.69 -40.81 23.50
C THR A 332 -11.68 -41.63 24.28
N THR A 333 -11.54 -42.94 24.19
CA THR A 333 -12.00 -43.85 25.22
C THR A 333 -11.49 -43.23 26.51
N PRO A 334 -12.36 -42.85 27.46
CA PRO A 334 -11.89 -42.27 28.70
C PRO A 334 -11.02 -43.33 29.36
N LEU A 335 -9.71 -43.09 29.42
CA LEU A 335 -8.87 -43.81 30.36
C LEU A 335 -9.47 -43.49 31.73
N LEU A 336 -10.01 -44.52 32.38
CA LEU A 336 -10.38 -44.51 33.79
C LEU A 336 -9.13 -44.12 34.59
N LEU A 337 -8.93 -42.82 34.77
CA LEU A 337 -8.02 -42.30 35.77
C LEU A 337 -8.65 -42.62 37.12
N THR A 338 -8.01 -43.55 37.83
CA THR A 338 -8.29 -43.78 39.24
C THR A 338 -8.14 -42.45 39.98
N PRO A 339 -9.09 -42.06 40.85
CA PRO A 339 -9.03 -40.79 41.54
C PRO A 339 -7.82 -40.76 42.49
N ALA A 340 -6.94 -39.79 42.29
CA ALA A 340 -5.86 -39.48 43.23
C ALA A 340 -6.46 -39.05 44.59
N PRO A 341 -5.85 -39.42 45.72
CA PRO A 341 -6.38 -39.09 47.04
C PRO A 341 -6.42 -37.57 47.26
N SER A 342 -7.53 -37.14 47.86
CA SER A 342 -7.87 -35.73 48.09
C SER A 342 -6.78 -34.99 48.90
N PRO A 343 -6.33 -33.79 48.47
CA PRO A 343 -5.41 -33.00 49.27
C PRO A 343 -6.11 -32.46 50.53
N SER A 344 -5.42 -32.60 51.67
CA SER A 344 -5.84 -32.06 52.96
C SER A 344 -5.89 -30.52 52.93
N PRO A 345 -6.82 -29.87 53.65
CA PRO A 345 -6.98 -28.41 53.59
C PRO A 345 -5.79 -27.68 54.21
N SER A 346 -5.20 -26.75 53.45
CA SER A 346 -4.16 -25.84 53.94
C SER A 346 -4.79 -24.53 54.47
N PRO A 347 -4.27 -23.93 55.55
CA PRO A 347 -4.96 -22.86 56.27
C PRO A 347 -4.93 -21.48 55.58
N SER A 348 -5.93 -20.68 55.94
CA SER A 348 -6.28 -19.32 55.44
C SER A 348 -5.15 -18.27 55.61
N PRO A 349 -5.05 -17.25 54.73
CA PRO A 349 -3.98 -16.26 54.77
C PRO A 349 -4.14 -15.19 55.87
N SER A 350 -3.01 -14.76 56.43
CA SER A 350 -2.88 -13.66 57.40
C SER A 350 -2.60 -12.31 56.68
N PRO A 351 -2.97 -11.15 57.26
CA PRO A 351 -3.04 -9.89 56.51
C PRO A 351 -1.68 -9.17 56.33
N SER A 352 -1.64 -8.37 55.27
CA SER A 352 -0.53 -7.57 54.75
C SER A 352 -0.16 -6.35 55.61
N PRO A 353 1.13 -5.98 55.74
CA PRO A 353 1.52 -4.66 56.23
C PRO A 353 1.82 -3.65 55.10
N SER A 354 1.51 -2.38 55.44
CA SER A 354 1.52 -1.14 54.65
C SER A 354 2.93 -0.59 54.34
N PRO A 355 3.10 0.38 53.41
CA PRO A 355 4.40 0.77 52.83
C PRO A 355 5.05 2.01 53.47
N SER A 356 6.38 2.11 53.43
CA SER A 356 7.14 3.37 53.60
C SER A 356 8.64 3.19 53.23
N PRO A 357 9.46 4.26 53.07
CA PRO A 357 9.45 5.24 51.98
C PRO A 357 10.76 5.25 51.15
N SER A 358 10.76 6.07 50.09
CA SER A 358 11.77 6.25 49.03
C SER A 358 13.14 6.79 49.47
N PRO A 359 14.23 6.41 48.77
CA PRO A 359 15.42 7.24 48.64
C PRO A 359 15.57 7.89 47.24
N SER A 360 16.15 9.11 47.27
CA SER A 360 16.47 10.02 46.16
C SER A 360 17.77 9.62 45.42
N PRO A 361 18.12 10.22 44.24
CA PRO A 361 18.98 9.60 43.23
C PRO A 361 20.45 10.03 43.26
N SER A 362 21.32 9.18 42.68
CA SER A 362 22.64 9.58 42.13
C SER A 362 23.17 8.51 41.15
N PRO A 363 24.19 8.77 40.31
CA PRO A 363 24.05 9.28 38.96
C PRO A 363 24.35 8.24 37.85
N SER A 364 23.97 8.65 36.64
CA SER A 364 23.99 7.93 35.35
C SER A 364 25.31 7.24 34.95
N PRO A 365 25.28 5.98 34.51
CA PRO A 365 26.27 5.43 33.60
C PRO A 365 25.82 5.50 32.13
N SER A 366 26.79 5.85 31.29
CA SER A 366 26.74 6.02 29.83
C SER A 366 26.15 4.82 29.07
N PRO A 367 25.39 5.03 27.97
CA PRO A 367 24.84 3.92 27.19
C PRO A 367 25.93 3.20 26.38
N SER A 368 26.10 1.91 26.69
CA SER A 368 26.77 0.91 25.86
C SER A 368 25.75 0.29 24.88
N PRO A 369 26.15 -0.07 23.64
CA PRO A 369 25.22 -0.37 22.54
C PRO A 369 24.32 -1.58 22.79
N SER A 370 23.06 -1.39 22.39
CA SER A 370 21.97 -2.37 22.47
C SER A 370 22.27 -3.61 21.60
N PRO A 371 21.94 -4.83 22.07
CA PRO A 371 22.22 -6.07 21.37
C PRO A 371 21.44 -6.22 20.07
N SER A 372 22.11 -6.79 19.08
CA SER A 372 21.59 -7.23 17.79
C SER A 372 20.50 -8.30 17.96
N PRO A 373 19.35 -8.21 17.29
CA PRO A 373 18.33 -9.26 17.35
C PRO A 373 18.79 -10.51 16.57
N SER A 374 18.66 -11.66 17.23
CA SER A 374 18.81 -13.02 16.67
C SER A 374 17.52 -13.40 15.90
N PRO A 375 17.57 -14.36 14.95
CA PRO A 375 16.61 -14.45 13.85
C PRO A 375 15.30 -15.14 14.25
N SER A 376 14.18 -14.65 13.68
CA SER A 376 12.87 -15.30 13.74
C SER A 376 12.75 -16.34 12.61
N PRO A 377 12.12 -17.52 12.84
CA PRO A 377 12.10 -18.61 11.88
C PRO A 377 11.12 -18.39 10.71
N SER A 378 11.47 -19.03 9.59
CA SER A 378 10.80 -19.11 8.28
C SER A 378 9.31 -19.46 8.31
N PRO A 379 8.56 -19.05 7.28
CA PRO A 379 8.05 -20.07 6.34
C PRO A 379 8.42 -19.79 4.88
N ALA A 380 8.68 -20.87 4.15
CA ALA A 380 8.95 -20.90 2.72
C ALA A 380 7.64 -20.94 1.90
N PRO A 381 7.69 -20.58 0.60
CA PRO A 381 6.55 -20.33 -0.28
C PRO A 381 6.36 -21.42 -1.35
N ALA A 382 5.24 -21.39 -2.09
CA ALA A 382 5.13 -22.09 -3.39
C ALA A 382 4.34 -21.27 -4.45
N PRO A 383 4.63 -21.45 -5.76
CA PRO A 383 4.59 -20.47 -6.85
C PRO A 383 3.57 -20.79 -7.98
N GLU A 384 3.48 -19.94 -9.04
CA GLU A 384 2.84 -20.28 -10.34
C GLU A 384 3.35 -19.36 -11.51
N PRO A 385 3.10 -19.63 -12.83
CA PRO A 385 4.13 -19.87 -13.87
C PRO A 385 4.07 -19.01 -15.17
N LEU A 386 4.93 -19.32 -16.18
CA LEU A 386 4.94 -18.88 -17.60
C LEU A 386 5.21 -20.12 -18.49
N GLY A 387 4.74 -20.38 -19.72
CA GLY A 387 3.82 -19.73 -20.67
C GLY A 387 3.81 -20.48 -22.03
N ASN A 388 2.60 -20.67 -22.61
CA ASN A 388 2.19 -20.98 -24.00
C ASN A 388 2.53 -22.32 -24.72
N ALA A 389 1.51 -23.20 -24.75
CA ALA A 389 1.24 -24.13 -25.85
C ALA A 389 -0.27 -24.10 -26.19
N LYS A 390 -0.64 -24.32 -27.48
CA LYS A 390 -2.04 -24.47 -27.92
C LYS A 390 -2.70 -25.64 -27.19
N ALA A 391 -3.36 -25.36 -26.07
CA ALA A 391 -4.20 -26.28 -25.35
C ALA A 391 -5.43 -25.49 -24.88
N LYS A 392 -6.62 -26.07 -25.03
CA LYS A 392 -7.86 -25.52 -24.46
C LYS A 392 -7.58 -25.13 -23.01
N ALA A 393 -7.70 -23.85 -22.69
CA ALA A 393 -7.45 -23.33 -21.34
C ALA A 393 -8.34 -24.07 -20.33
N LYS A 394 -7.78 -25.10 -19.69
CA LYS A 394 -8.25 -25.58 -18.40
C LYS A 394 -7.60 -24.66 -17.40
N VAL A 395 -8.38 -23.71 -16.90
CA VAL A 395 -8.09 -22.94 -15.69
C VAL A 395 -7.64 -23.95 -14.63
N GLN A 396 -6.37 -23.90 -14.23
CA GLN A 396 -5.84 -24.76 -13.18
C GLN A 396 -6.30 -24.18 -11.86
N VAL A 397 -7.52 -24.56 -11.52
CA VAL A 397 -8.07 -24.39 -10.20
C VAL A 397 -7.24 -25.32 -9.30
N LEU A 398 -6.34 -24.77 -8.49
CA LEU A 398 -5.63 -25.46 -7.41
C LEU A 398 -6.63 -25.81 -6.30
N LEU A 399 -7.59 -26.69 -6.61
CA LEU A 399 -8.48 -27.29 -5.63
C LEU A 399 -7.80 -28.55 -5.12
N ASN A 400 -7.08 -28.41 -4.01
CA ASN A 400 -6.67 -29.52 -3.16
C ASN A 400 -7.94 -30.14 -2.52
N ALA A 401 -8.65 -30.92 -3.33
CA ALA A 401 -9.90 -31.59 -2.97
C ALA A 401 -9.71 -33.07 -2.63
N SER A 402 -8.52 -33.64 -2.79
CA SER A 402 -8.26 -35.05 -2.47
C SER A 402 -7.87 -35.22 -1.00
N GLU A 403 -8.47 -36.21 -0.35
CA GLU A 403 -8.27 -36.54 1.07
C GLU A 403 -6.87 -37.13 1.37
N ASP A 404 -6.13 -37.56 0.33
CA ASP A 404 -4.85 -38.28 0.43
C ASP A 404 -3.60 -37.42 0.10
N LEU A 405 -3.68 -36.09 0.21
CA LEU A 405 -2.53 -35.23 -0.06
C LEU A 405 -1.48 -35.34 1.05
N ASP A 406 -0.28 -35.80 0.67
CA ASP A 406 0.92 -35.63 1.48
C ASP A 406 1.27 -34.14 1.53
N MET A 407 1.03 -33.51 2.68
CA MET A 407 1.27 -32.08 2.93
C MET A 407 2.76 -31.71 2.84
N GLU A 408 3.66 -32.69 2.93
CA GLU A 408 5.12 -32.49 2.82
C GLU A 408 5.61 -32.65 1.38
N ALA A 409 4.81 -33.23 0.48
CA ALA A 409 5.17 -33.40 -0.91
C ALA A 409 5.03 -32.06 -1.68
N LEU A 410 6.07 -31.69 -2.43
CA LEU A 410 5.99 -30.54 -3.32
C LEU A 410 4.97 -30.82 -4.45
N PRO A 411 4.10 -29.84 -4.79
CA PRO A 411 3.21 -29.98 -5.94
C PRO A 411 4.00 -30.24 -7.22
N GLY A 412 3.43 -31.02 -8.16
CA GLY A 412 4.13 -31.46 -9.37
C GLY A 412 4.64 -30.30 -10.22
N GLU A 413 3.87 -29.21 -10.29
CA GLU A 413 4.22 -27.95 -10.95
C GLU A 413 5.44 -27.27 -10.33
N VAL A 414 5.64 -27.39 -9.02
CA VAL A 414 6.84 -26.88 -8.33
C VAL A 414 8.05 -27.72 -8.68
N VAL A 415 7.88 -29.05 -8.72
CA VAL A 415 8.96 -29.97 -9.10
C VAL A 415 9.38 -29.75 -10.56
N GLU A 416 8.42 -29.55 -11.47
CA GLU A 416 8.70 -29.19 -12.86
C GLU A 416 9.38 -27.83 -12.95
N GLY A 417 8.87 -26.82 -12.24
CA GLY A 417 9.44 -25.48 -12.23
C GLY A 417 10.87 -25.41 -11.66
N LEU A 418 11.20 -26.25 -10.68
CA LEU A 418 12.58 -26.44 -10.18
C LEU A 418 13.48 -27.05 -11.26
N ARG A 419 12.99 -28.05 -12.00
CA ARG A 419 13.72 -28.69 -13.11
C ARG A 419 13.99 -27.72 -14.25
N GLU A 420 13.02 -26.87 -14.57
CA GLU A 420 13.13 -25.86 -15.63
C GLU A 420 13.90 -24.60 -15.19
N GLY A 421 14.18 -24.45 -13.88
CA GLY A 421 14.88 -23.29 -13.34
C GLY A 421 14.03 -22.02 -13.28
N VAL A 422 12.71 -22.14 -13.31
CA VAL A 422 11.76 -21.02 -13.17
C VAL A 422 11.30 -20.81 -11.73
N VAL A 423 11.53 -21.79 -10.85
CA VAL A 423 11.34 -21.69 -9.39
C VAL A 423 12.70 -21.45 -8.73
N LEU A 424 12.74 -20.47 -7.82
CA LEU A 424 13.91 -20.16 -6.99
C LEU A 424 13.72 -20.68 -5.58
N GLU A 425 14.72 -21.39 -5.07
CA GLU A 425 14.72 -21.80 -3.66
C GLU A 425 15.25 -20.69 -2.74
N TYR A 426 14.90 -20.77 -1.45
CA TYR A 426 15.38 -19.82 -0.45
C TYR A 426 16.92 -19.77 -0.35
N GLY A 427 17.59 -20.91 -0.58
CA GLY A 427 19.06 -20.95 -0.65
C GLY A 427 19.64 -20.11 -1.79
N GLU A 428 18.95 -20.06 -2.93
CA GLU A 428 19.35 -19.26 -4.09
C GLU A 428 19.06 -17.78 -3.87
N TRP A 429 17.91 -17.44 -3.29
CA TRP A 429 17.62 -16.09 -2.83
C TRP A 429 18.71 -15.56 -1.90
N LYS A 430 19.13 -16.33 -0.89
CA LYS A 430 20.23 -15.95 0.02
C LYS A 430 21.58 -15.73 -0.69
N ARG A 431 21.77 -16.33 -1.86
CA ARG A 431 22.97 -16.06 -2.68
C ARG A 431 22.84 -14.73 -3.39
N VAL A 432 21.68 -14.43 -3.97
CA VAL A 432 21.38 -13.13 -4.59
C VAL A 432 21.53 -12.02 -3.55
N ASP A 433 20.87 -12.16 -2.40
CA ASP A 433 20.90 -11.20 -1.29
C ASP A 433 22.34 -10.87 -0.84
N ARG A 434 23.18 -11.88 -0.57
CA ARG A 434 24.59 -11.66 -0.20
C ARG A 434 25.39 -10.96 -1.29
N GLU A 435 25.13 -11.25 -2.55
CA GLU A 435 25.83 -10.60 -3.65
C GLU A 435 25.39 -9.13 -3.79
N GLU A 436 24.11 -8.82 -3.63
CA GLU A 436 23.61 -7.43 -3.60
C GLU A 436 24.20 -6.63 -2.44
N VAL A 437 24.29 -7.23 -1.25
CA VAL A 437 24.95 -6.61 -0.09
C VAL A 437 26.43 -6.37 -0.36
N ARG A 438 27.16 -7.38 -0.84
CA ARG A 438 28.59 -7.26 -1.19
C ARG A 438 28.84 -6.15 -2.22
N ARG A 439 27.96 -6.00 -3.22
CA ARG A 439 28.03 -4.90 -4.20
C ARG A 439 27.76 -3.55 -3.55
N GLY A 440 26.80 -3.48 -2.64
CA GLY A 440 26.50 -2.29 -1.84
C GLY A 440 27.69 -1.83 -1.00
N GLU A 441 28.37 -2.74 -0.31
CA GLU A 441 29.55 -2.45 0.52
C GLU A 441 30.67 -1.73 -0.28
N VAL A 442 30.92 -2.16 -1.52
CA VAL A 442 31.90 -1.52 -2.42
C VAL A 442 31.51 -0.07 -2.74
N LEU A 443 30.21 0.22 -2.76
CA LEU A 443 29.66 1.54 -3.06
C LEU A 443 29.36 2.36 -1.79
N GLY A 444 29.58 1.81 -0.59
CA GLY A 444 29.23 2.46 0.68
C GLY A 444 27.72 2.52 0.96
N LYS A 445 26.96 1.54 0.46
CA LYS A 445 25.50 1.44 0.57
C LYS A 445 25.10 0.12 1.25
N GLU A 446 23.90 0.04 1.80
CA GLU A 446 23.38 -1.19 2.40
C GLU A 446 23.37 -2.38 1.42
N ARG A 447 22.93 -2.13 0.17
CA ARG A 447 22.90 -3.10 -0.92
C ARG A 447 22.81 -2.40 -2.26
N GLU A 448 23.24 -3.07 -3.32
CA GLU A 448 23.03 -2.67 -4.70
C GLU A 448 22.27 -3.78 -5.42
N ARG A 449 21.00 -3.48 -5.73
CA ARG A 449 20.05 -4.47 -6.26
C ARG A 449 20.44 -4.93 -7.67
N MET A 450 20.21 -6.21 -7.94
CA MET A 450 20.30 -6.79 -9.27
C MET A 450 18.91 -6.74 -9.93
N GLY A 451 18.89 -6.40 -11.22
CA GLY A 451 17.70 -6.63 -12.03
C GLY A 451 17.40 -8.12 -12.18
N TRP A 452 16.18 -8.47 -12.59
CA TRP A 452 15.75 -9.87 -12.71
C TRP A 452 16.68 -10.72 -13.59
N GLU A 453 16.99 -10.27 -14.81
CA GLU A 453 17.87 -11.02 -15.72
C GLU A 453 19.31 -11.11 -15.21
N GLU A 454 19.76 -10.10 -14.46
CA GLU A 454 21.08 -10.12 -13.84
C GLU A 454 21.16 -11.13 -12.69
N ALA A 455 20.13 -11.16 -11.83
CA ALA A 455 20.02 -12.14 -10.76
C ALA A 455 19.95 -13.57 -11.31
N ARG A 456 19.19 -13.78 -12.39
CA ARG A 456 19.13 -15.07 -13.10
C ARG A 456 20.50 -15.48 -13.65
N ALA A 457 21.18 -14.59 -14.37
CA ALA A 457 22.50 -14.86 -14.92
C ALA A 457 23.54 -15.16 -13.81
N PHE A 458 23.47 -14.46 -12.68
CA PHE A 458 24.33 -14.69 -11.52
C PHE A 458 24.15 -16.10 -10.92
N LEU A 459 22.91 -16.60 -10.88
CA LEU A 459 22.61 -17.95 -10.40
C LEU A 459 23.07 -19.02 -11.42
N ASP A 460 22.80 -18.82 -12.71
CA ASP A 460 23.16 -19.76 -13.79
C ASP A 460 24.66 -19.90 -14.01
N GLY A 461 25.40 -18.79 -13.97
CA GLY A 461 26.85 -18.77 -14.18
C GLY A 461 27.64 -19.61 -13.17
N ARG A 462 27.02 -19.99 -12.05
CA ARG A 462 27.58 -20.89 -11.04
C ARG A 462 26.91 -22.26 -10.96
N ARG A 463 25.82 -22.52 -11.68
CA ARG A 463 25.30 -23.89 -11.87
C ARG A 463 26.14 -24.69 -12.88
N ARG A 464 26.93 -24.00 -13.71
CA ARG A 464 27.83 -24.58 -14.74
C ARG A 464 29.29 -24.71 -14.32
N LYS A 465 29.67 -24.23 -13.14
CA LYS A 465 31.00 -24.40 -12.53
C LYS A 465 30.85 -25.30 -11.32
#